data_AF-A0A7Z2PTC5-F1
#
_entry.id   AF-A0A7Z2PTC5-F1
#
_cell.length_a   1.000
_cell.length_b   1.000
_cell.length_c   1.000
_cell.angle_alpha   90.00
_cell.angle_beta   90.00
_cell.angle_gamma   90.00
#
_symmetry.space_group_name_H-M   'P 1'
#
loop_
_entity.id
_entity.type
_entity.pdbx_description
1 polymer ?
#
loop_
_entity_poly.entity_id
_entity_poly.type
_entity_poly.pdbx_seq_one_letter_code
_entity_poly.pdbx_strand_id
1 'polypeptide(L)'
;MQGTLVLAVLAIRSSYAQQIEVPLGDREEVPDTLQWWIAATGTWRIRTYAIDHDIHTHQVDGKPDDLLVLASENTRKHYDDVLRTEHILQFADCYDRSEVQTKFHAIGLEPRFEIAADRFAFWKPDDLQYSTKTSPG
;
A
#
# COMPACT_ATOMS: atom_id res chain seq x y z
N MET A 1 1.09 12.34 11.80
CA MET A 1 1.60 11.09 12.40
C MET A 1 2.92 10.76 11.71
N GLN A 2 3.94 10.33 12.45
CA GLN A 2 5.22 9.93 11.85
C GLN A 2 5.17 8.45 11.45
N GLY A 3 5.76 8.09 10.31
CA GLY A 3 5.88 6.69 9.91
C GLY A 3 6.54 6.49 8.55
N THR A 4 6.81 5.22 8.23
CA THR A 4 7.38 4.81 6.94
C THR A 4 6.34 4.01 6.17
N LEU A 5 6.10 4.39 4.91
CA LEU A 5 5.32 3.62 3.94
C LEU A 5 6.28 2.86 3.03
N VAL A 6 6.21 1.53 3.06
CA VAL A 6 6.73 0.68 1.97
C VAL A 6 5.58 0.45 1.01
N LEU A 7 5.69 0.92 -0.23
CA LEU A 7 4.65 0.86 -1.25
C LEU A 7 5.14 0.00 -2.41
N ALA A 8 4.51 -1.16 -2.59
CA ALA A 8 4.65 -1.99 -3.78
C ALA A 8 3.44 -1.80 -4.69
N VAL A 9 3.68 -1.33 -5.91
CA VAL A 9 2.68 -1.27 -6.98
C VAL A 9 2.82 -2.54 -7.81
N LEU A 10 1.72 -3.26 -7.99
CA LEU A 10 1.73 -4.53 -8.68
C LEU A 10 1.38 -4.36 -10.17
N ALA A 11 1.86 -5.28 -11.01
CA ALA A 11 1.56 -5.41 -12.43
C ALA A 11 0.28 -6.23 -12.70
N ILE A 12 -0.59 -6.33 -11.70
CA ILE A 12 -1.86 -7.04 -11.72
C ILE A 12 -2.98 -6.14 -11.17
N ARG A 13 -4.21 -6.53 -11.48
CA ARG A 13 -5.41 -6.11 -10.76
C ARG A 13 -6.22 -7.33 -10.37
N SER A 14 -6.76 -7.35 -9.16
CA SER A 14 -7.50 -8.50 -8.66
C SER A 14 -8.74 -8.12 -7.86
N SER A 15 -9.59 -9.11 -7.59
CA SER A 15 -10.71 -9.06 -6.65
C SER A 15 -10.68 -10.32 -5.81
N TYR A 16 -10.61 -10.16 -4.49
CA TYR A 16 -10.65 -11.29 -3.57
C TYR A 16 -12.03 -11.96 -3.57
N ALA A 17 -13.11 -11.15 -3.59
CA ALA A 17 -14.49 -11.64 -3.60
C ALA A 17 -14.80 -12.53 -4.82
N GLN A 18 -14.28 -12.14 -5.99
CA GLN A 18 -14.52 -12.84 -7.24
C GLN A 18 -13.47 -13.91 -7.56
N GLN A 19 -12.40 -14.00 -6.77
CA GLN A 19 -11.26 -14.91 -6.99
C GLN A 19 -10.66 -14.76 -8.39
N ILE A 20 -10.52 -13.51 -8.85
CA ILE A 20 -9.92 -13.19 -10.14
C ILE A 20 -8.66 -12.36 -9.95
N GLU A 21 -7.65 -12.66 -10.75
CA GLU A 21 -6.42 -11.91 -10.86
C GLU A 21 -6.06 -11.87 -12.34
N VAL A 22 -5.80 -10.66 -12.85
CA VAL A 22 -5.44 -10.46 -14.26
C VAL A 22 -4.22 -9.55 -14.34
N PRO A 23 -3.27 -9.82 -15.27
CA PRO A 23 -2.20 -8.89 -15.57
C PRO A 23 -2.76 -7.55 -16.03
N LEU A 24 -2.06 -6.46 -15.71
CA LEU A 24 -2.39 -5.15 -16.26
C LEU A 24 -2.06 -5.14 -17.75
N GLY A 25 -3.03 -4.76 -18.58
CA GLY A 25 -2.84 -4.66 -20.02
C GLY A 25 -2.13 -3.35 -20.41
N ASP A 26 -2.84 -2.23 -20.25
CA ASP A 26 -2.39 -0.90 -20.63
C ASP A 26 -2.04 -0.03 -19.40
N ARG A 27 -1.36 1.11 -19.64
CA ARG A 27 -0.89 2.02 -18.59
C ARG A 27 -2.02 2.72 -17.79
N GLU A 28 -3.25 2.69 -18.28
CA GLU A 28 -4.41 3.35 -17.66
C GLU A 28 -5.16 2.46 -16.67
N GLU A 29 -4.82 1.17 -16.58
CA GLU A 29 -5.46 0.28 -15.62
C GLU A 29 -4.97 0.55 -14.19
N VAL A 30 -5.91 0.48 -13.26
CA VAL A 30 -5.65 0.68 -11.82
C VAL A 30 -4.97 -0.58 -11.27
N PRO A 31 -3.73 -0.47 -10.72
CA PRO A 31 -3.01 -1.60 -10.16
C PRO A 31 -3.50 -1.97 -8.76
N ASP A 32 -3.34 -3.23 -8.39
CA ASP A 32 -3.30 -3.62 -6.98
C ASP A 32 -2.08 -3.02 -6.28
N THR A 33 -2.16 -2.90 -4.95
CA THR A 33 -1.00 -2.51 -4.15
C THR A 33 -0.82 -3.42 -2.95
N LEU A 34 0.44 -3.64 -2.58
CA LEU A 34 0.81 -4.17 -1.28
C LEU A 34 1.64 -3.10 -0.56
N GLN A 35 1.24 -2.79 0.65
CA GLN A 35 1.80 -1.68 1.40
C GLN A 35 2.08 -2.09 2.84
N TRP A 36 3.09 -1.46 3.42
CA TRP A 36 3.36 -1.57 4.84
C TRP A 36 3.47 -0.17 5.43
N TRP A 37 2.64 0.12 6.42
CA TRP A 37 2.77 1.31 7.24
C TRP A 37 3.45 0.94 8.54
N ILE A 38 4.64 1.48 8.79
CA ILE A 38 5.46 1.20 9.96
C ILE A 38 5.57 2.48 10.78
N ALA A 39 4.93 2.51 11.94
CA ALA A 39 4.94 3.65 12.85
C ALA A 39 5.11 3.20 14.31
N ALA A 40 5.38 4.15 15.19
CA ALA A 40 5.46 3.89 16.63
C ALA A 40 4.14 3.36 17.23
N THR A 41 3.01 3.67 16.59
CA THR A 41 1.67 3.20 16.98
C THR A 41 1.39 1.75 16.55
N GLY A 42 2.24 1.18 15.70
CA GLY A 42 2.11 -0.19 15.20
C GLY A 42 2.50 -0.30 13.73
N THR A 43 2.58 -1.55 13.26
CA THR A 43 2.83 -1.86 11.85
C THR A 43 1.62 -2.52 11.24
N TRP A 44 1.30 -2.11 10.02
CA TRP A 44 0.15 -2.61 9.28
C TRP A 44 0.57 -3.03 7.88
N ARG A 45 0.28 -4.27 7.53
CA ARG A 45 0.28 -4.76 6.14
C ARG A 45 -1.07 -4.47 5.53
N ILE A 46 -1.08 -3.80 4.38
CA ILE A 46 -2.27 -3.30 3.70
C ILE A 46 -2.23 -3.78 2.25
N ARG A 47 -3.25 -4.50 1.79
CA ARG A 47 -3.41 -4.86 0.38
C ARG A 47 -4.67 -4.21 -0.18
N THR A 48 -4.56 -3.56 -1.33
CA THR A 48 -5.69 -3.01 -2.06
C THR A 48 -5.97 -3.83 -3.31
N TYR A 49 -7.25 -4.10 -3.57
CA TYR A 49 -7.73 -4.84 -4.71
C TYR A 49 -8.42 -3.88 -5.67
N ALA A 50 -7.88 -3.70 -6.88
CA ALA A 50 -8.29 -2.63 -7.76
C ALA A 50 -9.64 -2.88 -8.46
N ILE A 51 -10.06 -4.15 -8.63
CA ILE A 51 -11.29 -4.47 -9.36
C ILE A 51 -12.53 -4.08 -8.55
N ASP A 52 -12.50 -4.33 -7.25
CA ASP A 52 -13.64 -4.12 -6.37
C ASP A 52 -13.36 -3.11 -5.27
N HIS A 53 -12.22 -2.42 -5.28
CA HIS A 53 -11.83 -1.43 -4.25
C HIS A 53 -11.89 -1.99 -2.83
N ASP A 54 -11.60 -3.29 -2.69
CA ASP A 54 -11.46 -3.93 -1.38
C ASP A 54 -10.09 -3.60 -0.77
N ILE A 55 -10.03 -3.57 0.56
CA ILE A 55 -8.80 -3.38 1.33
C ILE A 55 -8.72 -4.39 2.47
N HIS A 56 -7.63 -5.14 2.47
CA HIS A 56 -7.28 -6.05 3.55
C HIS A 56 -6.19 -5.43 4.39
N THR A 57 -6.43 -5.34 5.70
CA THR A 57 -5.43 -4.81 6.64
C THR A 57 -5.16 -5.83 7.73
N HIS A 58 -3.88 -6.00 8.03
CA HIS A 58 -3.41 -6.91 9.07
C HIS A 58 -2.35 -6.20 9.91
N GLN A 59 -2.58 -6.12 11.21
CA GLN A 59 -1.61 -5.60 12.14
C GLN A 59 -0.52 -6.64 12.36
N VAL A 60 0.74 -6.23 12.28
CA VAL A 60 1.90 -7.10 12.44
C VAL A 60 2.70 -6.64 13.66
N ASP A 61 2.92 -7.55 14.59
CA ASP A 61 3.73 -7.30 15.77
C ASP A 61 5.22 -7.48 15.46
N GLY A 62 6.06 -6.60 15.99
CA GLY A 62 7.50 -6.67 15.82
C GLY A 62 8.20 -5.33 16.06
N LYS A 63 9.53 -5.33 15.97
CA LYS A 63 10.31 -4.10 16.05
C LYS A 63 10.32 -3.39 14.69
N PRO A 64 10.19 -2.05 14.64
CA PRO A 64 10.10 -1.31 13.38
C PRO A 64 11.23 -1.62 12.37
N ASP A 65 12.48 -1.71 12.84
CA ASP A 65 13.63 -1.97 11.95
C ASP A 65 13.58 -3.37 11.34
N ASP A 66 13.24 -4.39 12.15
CA ASP A 66 13.08 -5.77 11.69
C ASP A 66 11.89 -5.87 10.71
N LEU A 67 10.83 -5.10 10.96
CA LEU A 67 9.63 -5.08 10.12
C LEU A 67 9.85 -4.37 8.78
N LEU A 68 10.74 -3.38 8.72
CA LEU A 68 11.11 -2.74 7.45
C LEU A 68 11.83 -3.74 6.53
N VAL A 69 12.77 -4.50 7.08
CA VAL A 69 13.46 -5.57 6.34
C VAL A 69 12.46 -6.64 5.93
N LEU A 70 11.62 -7.09 6.86
CA LEU A 70 10.57 -8.08 6.58
C LEU A 70 9.61 -7.60 5.48
N ALA A 71 9.21 -6.33 5.48
CA ALA A 71 8.28 -5.78 4.49
C ALA A 71 8.84 -5.91 3.06
N SER A 72 10.09 -5.48 2.85
CA SER A 72 10.74 -5.59 1.53
C SER A 72 11.04 -7.04 1.14
N GLU A 73 11.54 -7.87 2.06
CA GLU A 73 11.81 -9.27 1.77
C GLU A 73 10.53 -10.06 1.47
N ASN A 74 9.46 -9.85 2.25
CA ASN A 74 8.17 -10.50 2.04
C ASN A 74 7.54 -10.09 0.73
N THR A 75 7.59 -8.79 0.41
CA THR A 75 7.10 -8.26 -0.88
C THR A 75 7.81 -8.95 -2.03
N ARG A 76 9.15 -8.95 -2.05
CA ARG A 76 9.91 -9.59 -3.13
C ARG A 76 9.66 -11.09 -3.17
N LYS A 77 9.76 -11.79 -2.04
CA LYS A 77 9.58 -13.25 -2.00
C LYS A 77 8.24 -13.73 -2.60
N HIS A 78 7.17 -12.97 -2.40
CA HIS A 78 5.82 -13.39 -2.77
C HIS A 78 5.24 -12.71 -4.00
N TYR A 79 5.82 -11.60 -4.46
CA TYR A 79 5.26 -10.78 -5.53
C TYR A 79 6.30 -10.37 -6.58
N ASP A 80 7.53 -10.91 -6.57
CA ASP A 80 8.58 -10.52 -7.54
C ASP A 80 8.13 -10.61 -9.00
N ASP A 81 7.33 -11.63 -9.32
CA ASP A 81 6.79 -11.90 -10.65
C ASP A 81 5.76 -10.87 -11.12
N VAL A 82 5.09 -10.21 -10.17
CA VAL A 82 4.06 -9.20 -10.42
C VAL A 82 4.43 -7.84 -9.83
N LEU A 83 5.69 -7.61 -9.42
CA LEU A 83 6.12 -6.34 -8.84
C LEU A 83 6.46 -5.36 -9.96
N ARG A 84 5.74 -4.24 -10.03
CA ARG A 84 6.03 -3.18 -11.01
C ARG A 84 7.02 -2.16 -10.47
N THR A 85 6.76 -1.64 -9.27
CA THR A 85 7.65 -0.72 -8.56
C THR A 85 7.55 -0.93 -7.06
N GLU A 86 8.65 -0.64 -6.35
CA GLU A 86 8.73 -0.60 -4.88
C GLU A 86 9.29 0.77 -4.46
N HIS A 87 8.64 1.42 -3.51
CA HIS A 87 9.05 2.71 -2.96
C HIS A 87 9.04 2.68 -1.44
N ILE A 88 10.00 3.38 -0.82
CA ILE A 88 10.04 3.57 0.64
C ILE A 88 9.95 5.07 0.90
N LEU A 89 8.86 5.50 1.55
CA LEU A 89 8.58 6.89 1.87
C LEU A 89 8.53 7.08 3.39
N GLN A 90 9.44 7.86 3.93
CA GLN A 90 9.46 8.21 5.36
C GLN A 90 8.77 9.56 5.55
N PHE A 91 7.81 9.68 6.46
CA PHE A 91 7.09 10.91 6.76
C PHE A 91 7.43 11.38 8.17
N ALA A 92 7.86 12.63 8.31
CA ALA A 92 8.01 13.29 9.60
C ALA A 92 6.63 13.62 10.19
N ASP A 93 5.72 14.15 9.36
CA ASP A 93 4.32 14.32 9.69
C ASP A 93 3.43 14.05 8.47
N CYS A 94 2.75 12.91 8.48
CA CYS A 94 1.86 12.51 7.41
C CYS A 94 0.57 13.36 7.28
N TYR A 95 0.31 14.30 8.21
CA TYR A 95 -0.75 15.32 8.05
C TYR A 95 -0.25 16.58 7.31
N ASP A 96 1.06 16.76 7.16
CA ASP A 96 1.63 17.82 6.34
C ASP A 96 1.42 17.49 4.85
N ARG A 97 0.43 18.15 4.26
CA ARG A 97 0.09 17.98 2.85
C ARG A 97 1.25 18.31 1.91
N SER A 98 2.10 19.27 2.28
CA SER A 98 3.26 19.66 1.47
C SER A 98 4.31 18.55 1.46
N GLU A 99 4.57 17.94 2.62
CA GLU A 99 5.45 16.78 2.74
C GLU A 99 4.92 15.60 1.91
N VAL A 100 3.63 15.28 2.04
CA VAL A 100 2.96 14.21 1.30
C VAL A 100 3.06 14.45 -0.21
N GLN A 101 2.70 15.64 -0.68
CA GLN A 101 2.79 16.01 -2.10
C GLN A 101 4.20 15.86 -2.63
N THR A 102 5.19 16.42 -1.93
CA THR A 102 6.60 16.38 -2.35
C THR A 102 7.09 14.95 -2.50
N LYS A 103 6.76 14.07 -1.55
CA LYS A 103 7.24 12.68 -1.55
C LYS A 103 6.61 11.84 -2.67
N PHE A 104 5.31 11.96 -2.91
CA PHE A 104 4.65 11.20 -3.99
C PHE A 104 5.05 11.72 -5.38
N HIS A 105 5.13 13.04 -5.57
CA HIS A 105 5.58 13.59 -6.86
C HIS A 105 7.03 13.22 -7.17
N ALA A 106 7.92 13.13 -6.17
CA ALA A 106 9.30 12.70 -6.36
C ALA A 106 9.44 11.27 -6.93
N ILE A 107 8.42 10.41 -6.72
CA ILE A 107 8.36 9.06 -7.27
C ILE A 107 7.39 8.93 -8.45
N GLY A 108 6.87 10.06 -8.97
CA GLY A 108 5.98 10.09 -10.13
C GLY A 108 4.55 9.62 -9.85
N LEU A 109 4.11 9.63 -8.59
CA LEU A 109 2.75 9.28 -8.20
C LEU A 109 1.95 10.51 -7.79
N GLU A 110 0.63 10.46 -8.02
CA GLU A 110 -0.31 11.41 -7.43
C GLU A 110 -0.37 11.21 -5.91
N PRO A 111 -0.53 12.28 -5.10
CA PRO A 111 -0.50 12.22 -3.64
C PRO A 111 -1.83 11.72 -3.04
N ARG A 112 -2.33 10.58 -3.53
CA ARG A 112 -3.57 9.90 -3.12
C ARG A 112 -3.38 9.16 -1.78
N PHE A 113 -2.93 9.89 -0.77
CA PHE A 113 -2.60 9.35 0.53
C PHE A 113 -3.79 9.46 1.49
N GLU A 114 -4.12 8.36 2.16
CA GLU A 114 -5.26 8.26 3.07
C GLU A 114 -4.80 7.78 4.45
N ILE A 115 -5.32 8.40 5.51
CA ILE A 115 -5.05 8.04 6.91
C ILE A 115 -6.31 7.39 7.47
N ALA A 116 -6.23 6.11 7.79
CA ALA A 116 -7.37 5.32 8.24
C ALA A 116 -7.51 5.37 9.77
N ALA A 117 -8.38 6.27 10.25
CA ALA A 117 -8.73 6.43 11.67
C ALA A 117 -7.49 6.52 12.59
N ASP A 118 -6.47 7.25 12.14
CA ASP A 118 -5.18 7.48 12.83
C ASP A 118 -4.39 6.21 13.22
N ARG A 119 -4.75 5.03 12.67
CA ARG A 119 -4.06 3.76 12.95
C ARG A 119 -2.93 3.50 11.97
N PHE A 120 -3.21 3.72 10.69
CA PHE A 120 -2.26 3.54 9.61
C PHE A 120 -2.57 4.50 8.47
N ALA A 121 -1.61 4.63 7.56
CA ALA A 121 -1.79 5.40 6.34
C ALA A 121 -1.35 4.58 5.12
N PHE A 122 -2.00 4.83 3.98
CA PHE A 122 -1.78 4.08 2.74
C PHE A 122 -2.03 4.97 1.52
N TRP A 123 -1.47 4.58 0.39
CA TRP A 123 -1.70 5.21 -0.90
C TRP A 123 -2.79 4.48 -1.69
N LYS A 124 -3.60 5.23 -2.43
CA LYS A 124 -4.64 4.68 -3.30
C LYS A 124 -4.24 4.77 -4.76
N PRO A 125 -4.41 3.70 -5.54
CA PRO A 125 -4.05 3.70 -6.95
C PRO A 125 -5.00 4.52 -7.83
N ASP A 126 -6.20 4.86 -7.35
CA ASP A 126 -7.19 5.72 -7.98
C ASP A 126 -7.91 6.63 -6.97
N ASP A 127 -8.79 7.50 -7.46
CA ASP A 127 -9.53 8.47 -6.64
C ASP A 127 -10.76 7.86 -5.94
N LEU A 128 -10.97 6.55 -6.08
CA LEU A 128 -12.09 5.84 -5.49
C LEU A 128 -11.84 5.54 -4.00
N GLN A 129 -12.92 5.19 -3.30
CA GLN A 129 -12.87 4.86 -1.88
C GLN A 129 -12.60 3.36 -1.71
N TYR A 130 -11.58 3.03 -0.93
CA TYR A 130 -11.29 1.66 -0.53
C TYR A 130 -11.91 1.40 0.84
N SER A 131 -12.58 0.26 0.99
CA SER A 131 -13.16 -0.19 2.25
C SER A 131 -13.16 -1.70 2.31
N THR A 132 -13.09 -2.27 3.52
CA THR A 132 -13.07 -3.72 3.68
C THR A 132 -14.41 -4.30 3.24
N LYS A 133 -14.40 -5.06 2.15
CA LYS A 133 -15.55 -5.76 1.57
C LYS A 133 -15.48 -7.25 1.86
N THR A 134 -14.27 -7.79 1.98
CA THR A 134 -14.05 -9.17 2.37
C THR A 134 -12.98 -9.28 3.45
N SER A 135 -12.98 -10.39 4.16
CA SER A 135 -11.91 -10.74 5.10
C SER A 135 -11.23 -12.01 4.60
N PRO A 136 -9.90 -12.08 4.59
CA PRO A 136 -9.21 -13.34 4.39
C PRO A 136 -9.61 -14.30 5.53
N GLY A 137 -9.95 -15.54 5.14
CA GLY A 137 -10.37 -16.60 6.06
C GLY A 137 -9.21 -17.29 6.76
#